data_AF-A0A7R9VE66-F1
#
_entry.id   AF-A0A7R9VE66-F1
#
_cell.length_a   1.000
_cell.length_b   1.000
_cell.length_c   1.000
_cell.angle_alpha   90.00
_cell.angle_beta   90.00
_cell.angle_gamma   90.00
#
_symmetry.space_group_name_H-M   'P 1'
#
loop_
_entity.id
_entity.type
_entity.pdbx_description
1 polymer ?
#
loop_
_entity_poly.entity_id
_entity_poly.type
_entity_poly.pdbx_seq_one_letter_code
_entity_poly.pdbx_strand_id
1 'polypeptide(L)'
;YRQGSRLFTKEWRQSLVGKQQLPRPQSQSAASKDETDRTLQVVVHVRRGDVNPCRPRNRIYRYLPNQHYLTLLDRYLSVDKNYAVTIYSESKSHESFDVFQERNYTVELDTKLGEV
;
A
#
# COMPACT_ATOMS: atom_id res chain seq x y z
N TYR A 1 2.45 25.72 -10.59
CA TYR A 1 1.13 25.06 -10.76
C TYR A 1 1.25 23.57 -10.46
N ARG A 2 0.69 23.09 -9.33
CA ARG A 2 0.70 21.66 -8.97
C ARG A 2 -0.46 20.95 -9.68
N GLN A 3 -0.18 20.08 -10.65
CA GLN A 3 -1.15 19.15 -11.24
C GLN A 3 -1.48 17.94 -10.31
N GLY A 4 -1.33 18.09 -8.99
CA GLY A 4 -1.51 16.99 -8.03
C GLY A 4 -2.97 16.66 -7.69
N SER A 5 -3.93 17.44 -8.19
CA SER A 5 -5.36 17.25 -7.90
C SER A 5 -6.07 16.28 -8.84
N ARG A 6 -5.39 15.74 -9.87
CA ARG A 6 -5.98 14.78 -10.83
C ARG A 6 -5.88 13.31 -10.43
N LEU A 7 -5.09 12.96 -9.42
CA LEU A 7 -4.91 11.56 -9.01
C LEU A 7 -6.16 10.96 -8.36
N PHE A 8 -7.06 11.79 -7.83
CA PHE A 8 -8.27 11.35 -7.14
C PHE A 8 -9.48 12.05 -7.76
N THR A 9 -9.94 11.53 -8.90
CA THR A 9 -11.09 12.06 -9.62
C THR A 9 -12.35 12.02 -8.74
N LYS A 10 -13.36 12.80 -9.14
CA LYS A 10 -14.65 12.77 -8.45
C LYS A 10 -15.27 11.37 -8.52
N GLU A 11 -15.09 10.64 -9.63
CA GLU A 11 -15.55 9.26 -9.76
C GLU A 11 -14.80 8.30 -8.83
N TRP A 12 -13.47 8.43 -8.71
CA TRP A 12 -12.69 7.61 -7.77
C TRP A 12 -13.12 7.84 -6.32
N ARG A 13 -13.39 9.10 -5.93
CA ARG A 13 -13.88 9.39 -4.58
C ARG A 13 -15.29 8.84 -4.36
N GLN A 14 -16.15 8.91 -5.37
CA GLN A 14 -17.50 8.35 -5.31
C GLN A 14 -17.50 6.82 -5.25
N SER A 15 -16.52 6.16 -5.89
CA SER A 15 -16.36 4.70 -5.79
C SER A 15 -15.95 4.24 -4.37
N LEU A 16 -15.39 5.15 -3.56
CA LEU A 16 -15.12 4.91 -2.14
C LEU A 16 -16.33 5.18 -1.24
N VAL A 17 -17.26 6.05 -1.63
CA VAL A 17 -18.41 6.46 -0.79
C VAL A 17 -19.46 5.35 -0.60
N GLY A 18 -19.39 4.25 -1.36
CA GLY A 18 -20.22 3.04 -1.13
C GLY A 18 -19.45 1.84 -0.56
N LYS A 19 -18.12 1.91 -0.52
CA LYS A 19 -17.28 0.84 0.04
C LYS A 19 -17.08 1.18 1.50
N GLN A 20 -17.90 0.54 2.33
CA GLN A 20 -17.92 0.61 3.79
C GLN A 20 -16.59 1.10 4.34
N GLN A 21 -16.63 2.19 5.11
CA GLN A 21 -15.59 2.44 6.11
C GLN A 21 -15.38 1.10 6.81
N LEU A 22 -14.18 0.51 6.67
CA LEU A 22 -13.83 -0.68 7.43
C LEU A 22 -14.19 -0.35 8.86
N PRO A 23 -15.10 -1.11 9.50
CA PRO A 23 -15.46 -0.82 10.88
C PRO A 23 -14.15 -0.81 11.65
N ARG A 24 -13.84 0.35 12.25
CA ARG A 24 -12.76 0.44 13.25
C ARG A 24 -13.05 -0.70 14.22
N PRO A 25 -12.12 -1.65 14.46
CA PRO A 25 -12.45 -2.84 15.23
C PRO A 25 -12.90 -2.39 16.62
N GLN A 26 -14.21 -2.36 16.82
CA GLN A 26 -14.80 -2.33 18.13
C GLN A 26 -14.68 -3.76 18.63
N SER A 27 -13.99 -3.92 19.75
CA SER A 27 -13.87 -5.18 20.46
C SER A 27 -15.27 -5.71 20.77
N GLN A 28 -15.84 -6.55 19.90
CA GLN A 28 -17.10 -7.26 20.15
C GLN A 28 -17.03 -8.67 19.56
N SER A 29 -16.75 -9.59 20.48
CA SER A 29 -17.44 -10.88 20.65
C SER A 29 -18.44 -11.31 19.56
N ALA A 30 -18.00 -12.21 18.69
CA ALA A 30 -18.69 -13.44 18.27
C ALA A 30 -18.01 -13.93 16.98
N ALA A 31 -16.91 -14.66 17.13
CA ALA A 31 -16.23 -15.30 16.00
C ALA A 31 -17.17 -16.36 15.40
N SER A 32 -17.86 -16.02 14.32
CA SER A 32 -18.42 -17.01 13.42
C SER A 32 -17.26 -17.80 12.81
N LYS A 33 -17.30 -19.13 12.91
CA LYS A 33 -16.30 -20.10 12.40
C LYS A 33 -15.96 -20.01 10.89
N ASP A 34 -16.54 -19.04 10.18
CA ASP A 34 -16.40 -18.82 8.73
C ASP A 34 -15.46 -17.64 8.37
N GLU A 35 -14.98 -16.87 9.36
CA GLU A 35 -14.17 -15.67 9.10
C GLU A 35 -12.67 -15.98 8.87
N THR A 36 -12.24 -17.21 9.18
CA THR A 36 -10.85 -17.65 9.07
C THR A 36 -10.38 -17.96 7.63
N ASP A 37 -11.29 -18.04 6.66
CA ASP A 37 -10.92 -18.42 5.28
C ASP A 37 -10.84 -17.25 4.29
N ARG A 38 -11.18 -16.02 4.72
CA ARG A 38 -11.14 -14.87 3.81
C ARG A 38 -9.71 -14.30 3.71
N THR A 39 -9.13 -14.39 2.52
CA THR A 39 -7.87 -13.69 2.21
C THR A 39 -8.12 -12.19 2.10
N LEU A 40 -7.38 -11.39 2.88
CA LEU A 40 -7.44 -9.94 2.84
C LEU A 40 -6.44 -9.38 1.83
N GLN A 41 -6.89 -8.54 0.90
CA GLN A 41 -6.01 -7.87 -0.05
C GLN A 41 -5.40 -6.62 0.57
N VAL A 42 -4.08 -6.50 0.51
CA VAL A 42 -3.34 -5.32 0.97
C VAL A 42 -2.54 -4.77 -0.20
N VAL A 43 -2.73 -3.49 -0.49
CA VAL A 43 -2.04 -2.83 -1.59
C VAL A 43 -1.18 -1.71 -1.03
N VAL A 44 0.12 -1.75 -1.34
CA VAL A 44 1.08 -0.72 -0.93
C VAL A 44 1.62 -0.05 -2.17
N HIS A 45 1.50 1.26 -2.25
CA HIS A 45 2.13 2.06 -3.29
C HIS A 45 3.40 2.72 -2.74
N VAL A 46 4.55 2.31 -3.27
CA VAL A 46 5.87 2.84 -2.92
C VAL A 46 6.27 3.86 -3.99
N ARG A 47 6.32 5.14 -3.61
CA ARG A 47 6.71 6.19 -4.53
C ARG A 47 8.23 6.17 -4.75
N ARG A 48 8.65 6.00 -6.01
CA ARG A 48 10.05 6.07 -6.47
C ARG A 48 10.20 7.01 -7.68
N GLY A 49 11.26 6.83 -8.48
CA GLY A 49 11.60 7.55 -9.71
C GLY A 49 11.99 9.01 -9.56
N ASP A 50 11.07 9.89 -9.16
CA ASP A 50 11.30 11.33 -8.96
C ASP A 50 11.75 11.70 -7.54
N VAL A 51 11.75 10.71 -6.64
CA VAL A 51 12.05 10.89 -5.22
C VAL A 51 13.46 10.38 -4.92
N ASN A 52 14.30 11.26 -4.36
CA ASN A 52 15.70 10.96 -4.05
C ASN A 52 15.95 11.03 -2.54
N PRO A 53 16.73 10.09 -1.96
CA PRO A 53 17.01 10.07 -0.52
C PRO A 53 17.92 11.22 -0.07
N CYS A 54 18.83 11.67 -0.93
CA CYS A 54 19.86 12.67 -0.60
C CYS A 54 19.45 14.10 -0.97
N ARG A 55 18.35 14.29 -1.71
CA ARG A 55 17.92 15.61 -2.22
C ARG A 55 16.51 15.94 -1.76
N PRO A 56 16.35 16.68 -0.65
CA PRO A 56 15.03 17.10 -0.21
C PRO A 56 14.43 18.07 -1.24
N ARG A 57 13.15 17.87 -1.56
CA ARG A 57 12.40 18.81 -2.42
C ARG A 57 11.73 19.82 -1.50
N ASN A 58 12.08 21.10 -1.62
CA ASN A 58 11.56 22.17 -0.76
C ASN A 58 11.79 21.90 0.75
N ARG A 59 12.97 21.37 1.13
CA ARG A 59 13.32 20.97 2.51
C ARG A 59 12.49 19.81 3.09
N ILE A 60 11.71 19.11 2.26
CA ILE A 60 10.93 17.93 2.67
C ILE A 60 11.58 16.68 2.09
N TYR A 61 11.94 15.74 2.97
CA TYR A 61 12.33 14.40 2.58
C TYR A 61 11.08 13.58 2.29
N ARG A 62 10.86 13.28 1.01
CA ARG A 62 9.73 12.45 0.54
C ARG A 62 10.12 10.98 0.38
N TYR A 63 11.41 10.67 0.46
CA TYR A 63 11.90 9.31 0.28
C TYR A 63 11.65 8.51 1.55
N LEU A 64 10.88 7.43 1.44
CA LEU A 64 10.67 6.46 2.50
C LEU A 64 11.34 5.15 2.10
N PRO A 65 12.26 4.61 2.92
CA PRO A 65 12.98 3.39 2.59
C PRO A 65 12.05 2.17 2.62
N ASN A 66 12.44 1.07 1.98
CA ASN A 66 11.64 -0.16 1.96
C ASN A 66 11.35 -0.67 3.37
N GLN A 67 12.33 -0.54 4.28
CA GLN A 67 12.19 -0.87 5.69
C GLN A 67 11.01 -0.16 6.38
N HIS A 68 10.68 1.07 5.97
CA HIS A 68 9.54 1.78 6.53
C HIS A 68 8.23 1.04 6.26
N TYR A 69 8.03 0.54 5.04
CA TYR A 69 6.83 -0.18 4.66
C TYR A 69 6.78 -1.57 5.31
N LEU A 70 7.91 -2.28 5.36
CA LEU A 70 8.00 -3.56 6.07
C LEU A 70 7.61 -3.41 7.54
N THR A 71 8.11 -2.37 8.24
CA THR A 71 7.73 -2.10 9.63
C THR A 71 6.24 -1.79 9.80
N LEU A 72 5.59 -1.14 8.83
CA LEU A 72 4.15 -0.93 8.87
C LEU A 72 3.38 -2.24 8.65
N LEU A 73 3.79 -3.05 7.67
CA LEU A 73 3.16 -4.35 7.40
C LEU A 73 3.32 -5.28 8.61
N ASP A 74 4.52 -5.39 9.18
CA ASP A 74 4.77 -6.20 10.39
C ASP A 74 3.94 -5.72 11.59
N ARG A 75 3.61 -4.42 11.67
CA ARG A 75 2.80 -3.85 12.76
C ARG A 75 1.30 -4.10 12.58
N TYR A 76 0.80 -4.03 11.35
CA TYR A 76 -0.64 -4.02 11.08
C TYR A 76 -1.19 -5.35 10.59
N LEU A 77 -0.36 -6.23 10.02
CA LEU A 77 -0.79 -7.55 9.59
C LEU A 77 -0.74 -8.53 10.76
N SER A 78 -1.91 -8.96 11.21
CA SER A 78 -2.06 -9.91 12.31
C SER A 78 -1.77 -11.34 11.86
N VAL A 79 -1.04 -12.13 12.65
CA VAL A 79 -0.54 -13.48 12.26
C VAL A 79 -1.68 -14.51 12.08
N ASP A 80 -2.88 -14.22 12.56
CA ASP A 80 -4.07 -15.06 12.54
C ASP A 80 -4.90 -14.95 11.24
N LYS A 81 -4.47 -14.13 10.28
CA LYS A 81 -5.19 -13.88 9.02
C LYS A 81 -4.32 -14.11 7.80
N ASN A 82 -4.96 -14.52 6.71
CA ASN A 82 -4.33 -14.67 5.41
C ASN A 82 -4.37 -13.34 4.65
N TYR A 83 -3.20 -12.87 4.18
CA TYR A 83 -3.10 -11.64 3.38
C TYR A 83 -2.47 -11.91 2.03
N ALA A 84 -3.02 -11.29 0.99
CA ALA A 84 -2.38 -11.14 -0.31
C ALA A 84 -1.86 -9.71 -0.41
N VAL A 85 -0.54 -9.54 -0.35
CA VAL A 85 0.10 -8.22 -0.38
C VAL A 85 0.70 -7.96 -1.74
N THR A 86 0.31 -6.83 -2.35
CA THR A 86 0.86 -6.36 -3.63
C THR A 86 1.52 -4.99 -3.44
N ILE A 87 2.79 -4.91 -3.82
CA ILE A 87 3.62 -3.70 -3.79
C ILE A 87 3.67 -3.13 -5.20
N TYR A 88 3.15 -1.92 -5.40
CA TYR A 88 3.28 -1.17 -6.64
C TYR A 88 4.36 -0.10 -6.51
N SER A 89 5.26 -0.01 -7.48
CA SER A 89 6.29 1.02 -7.51
C SER A 89 6.74 1.38 -8.93
N GLU A 90 7.50 2.47 -9.04
CA GLU A 90 8.31 2.75 -10.22
C GLU A 90 9.62 1.95 -10.14
N SER A 91 10.10 1.38 -11.26
CA SER A 91 11.30 0.53 -11.32
C SER A 91 12.58 1.27 -10.97
N LYS A 92 12.64 2.57 -11.30
CA LYS A 92 13.76 3.44 -10.94
C LYS A 92 13.76 3.69 -9.43
N SER A 93 14.55 2.91 -8.71
CA SER A 93 14.66 2.94 -7.25
C SER A 93 16.13 3.04 -6.79
N HIS A 94 16.32 3.49 -5.55
CA HIS A 94 17.62 3.48 -4.87
C HIS A 94 17.80 2.24 -3.96
N GLU A 95 16.76 1.41 -3.84
CA GLU A 95 16.74 0.17 -3.07
C GLU A 95 16.16 -0.95 -3.94
N SER A 96 16.64 -2.19 -3.73
CA SER A 96 16.05 -3.37 -4.36
C SER A 96 14.69 -3.71 -3.76
N PHE A 97 13.76 -4.19 -4.59
CA PHE A 97 12.45 -4.68 -4.16
C PHE A 97 12.46 -6.15 -3.72
N ASP A 98 13.60 -6.85 -3.85
CA ASP A 98 13.72 -8.27 -3.48
C ASP A 98 13.30 -8.51 -2.02
N VAL A 99 13.55 -7.55 -1.13
CA VAL A 99 13.13 -7.59 0.28
C VAL A 99 11.62 -7.81 0.48
N PHE A 100 10.79 -7.43 -0.49
CA PHE A 100 9.35 -7.70 -0.46
C PHE A 100 9.02 -9.08 -1.02
N GLN A 101 9.74 -9.53 -2.06
CA GLN A 101 9.59 -10.86 -2.64
C GLN A 101 10.04 -11.95 -1.66
N GLU A 102 11.10 -11.71 -0.89
CA GLU A 102 11.56 -12.56 0.22
C GLU A 102 10.48 -12.74 1.29
N ARG A 103 9.54 -11.79 1.41
CA ARG A 103 8.36 -11.88 2.28
C ARG A 103 7.13 -12.48 1.59
N ASN A 104 7.31 -13.05 0.39
CA ASN A 104 6.27 -13.60 -0.46
C ASN A 104 5.21 -12.57 -0.87
N TYR A 105 5.62 -11.30 -1.03
CA TYR A 105 4.74 -10.25 -1.56
C TYR A 105 4.89 -10.14 -3.08
N THR A 106 3.78 -9.91 -3.76
CA THR A 106 3.80 -9.60 -5.20
C THR A 106 4.35 -8.20 -5.41
N VAL A 107 5.28 -8.03 -6.34
CA VAL A 107 5.84 -6.72 -6.69
C VAL A 107 5.53 -6.42 -8.14
N GLU A 108 4.87 -5.29 -8.36
CA GLU A 108 4.41 -4.81 -9.65
C GLU A 108 5.09 -3.47 -9.96
N LEU A 109 5.95 -3.45 -10.96
CA LEU A 109 6.74 -2.28 -11.33
C LEU A 109 6.21 -1.61 -12.58
N ASP A 110 6.20 -0.28 -12.59
CA ASP A 110 5.79 0.57 -13.71
C ASP A 110 4.38 0.28 -14.25
N THR A 111 3.53 -0.37 -13.43
CA THR A 111 2.14 -0.66 -13.78
C THR A 111 1.37 0.64 -13.95
N LYS A 112 0.69 0.79 -15.08
CA LYS A 112 -0.24 1.90 -15.29
C LYS A 112 -1.44 1.70 -14.36
N LEU A 113 -1.68 2.64 -13.45
CA LEU A 113 -2.79 2.63 -12.49
C LEU A 113 -4.20 2.74 -13.13
N GLY A 114 -4.36 2.38 -14.40
CA GLY A 114 -5.63 2.45 -15.16
C GLY A 114 -5.95 1.21 -16.00
N GLU A 115 -5.21 0.11 -15.87
CA GLU A 115 -5.46 -1.15 -16.61
C GLU A 115 -5.91 -2.31 -15.68
N VAL A 116 -6.51 -1.99 -14.52
CA VAL A 116 -7.10 -2.97 -13.59
C VAL A 116 -8.59 -2.70 -13.39
#